data_AF-A0A1W9RMG3-F1
#
_entry.id   AF-A0A1W9RMG3-F1
#
_cell.length_a   1.000
_cell.length_b   1.000
_cell.length_c   1.000
_cell.angle_alpha   90.00
_cell.angle_beta   90.00
_cell.angle_gamma   90.00
#
_symmetry.space_group_name_H-M   'P 1'
#
loop_
_entity.id
_entity.type
_entity.pdbx_description
1 polymer ?
#
loop_
_entity_poly.entity_id
_entity_poly.type
_entity_poly.pdbx_seq_one_letter_code
_entity_poly.pdbx_strand_id
1 'polypeptide(L)'
;MFVDAARRVSSLVDIVALDIKLPSLCGEKDAFDIYDRVIPIFAGRRLFYKIVLIEGFDETEFDEALRVLAAHDDTIPLVIQPATIEGPMLGISQGKLFDLYGKASRFMKDVRVLPQIHRFIGLQ
;
A
#
# COMPACT_ATOMS: atom_id res chain seq x y z
N MET A 1 -14.35 11.99 -7.92
CA MET A 1 -13.45 13.00 -7.34
C MET A 1 -11.98 12.57 -7.39
N PHE A 2 -11.61 11.39 -6.87
CA PHE A 2 -10.22 10.93 -6.82
C PHE A 2 -9.59 10.68 -8.21
N VAL A 3 -10.33 10.02 -9.11
CA VAL A 3 -9.88 9.72 -10.49
C VAL A 3 -9.56 11.00 -11.29
N ASP A 4 -10.41 12.03 -11.21
CA ASP A 4 -10.18 13.28 -11.94
C ASP A 4 -8.98 14.06 -11.39
N ALA A 5 -8.77 14.01 -10.07
CA ALA A 5 -7.58 14.58 -9.45
C ALA A 5 -6.32 13.85 -9.92
N ALA A 6 -6.32 12.51 -9.95
CA ALA A 6 -5.23 11.71 -10.47
C ALA A 6 -4.87 12.09 -11.92
N ARG A 7 -5.87 12.27 -12.80
CA ARG A 7 -5.63 12.72 -14.18
C ARG A 7 -4.94 14.07 -14.25
N ARG A 8 -5.39 15.05 -13.46
CA ARG A 8 -4.81 16.40 -13.44
C ARG A 8 -3.35 16.42 -13.02
N VAL A 9 -2.94 15.54 -12.10
CA VAL A 9 -1.56 15.51 -11.58
C VAL A 9 -0.67 14.51 -12.31
N SER A 10 -1.23 13.54 -13.03
CA SER A 10 -0.49 12.44 -13.66
C SER A 10 0.66 12.90 -14.54
N SER A 11 0.50 14.01 -15.27
CA SER A 11 1.54 14.56 -16.14
C SER A 11 2.66 15.28 -15.38
N LEU A 12 2.40 15.70 -14.13
CA LEU A 12 3.25 16.59 -13.33
C LEU A 12 4.16 15.85 -12.34
N VAL A 13 4.05 14.52 -12.24
CA VAL A 13 4.76 13.72 -11.21
C VAL A 13 5.61 12.63 -11.85
N ASP A 14 6.86 12.48 -11.41
CA ASP A 14 7.76 11.42 -11.88
C ASP A 14 7.59 10.10 -11.12
N ILE A 15 7.20 10.21 -9.85
CA ILE A 15 7.09 9.09 -8.90
C ILE A 15 5.73 9.19 -8.22
N VAL A 16 5.06 8.04 -8.09
CA VAL A 16 3.76 7.93 -7.45
C VAL A 16 3.85 6.90 -6.34
N ALA A 17 3.65 7.36 -5.10
CA ALA A 17 3.48 6.52 -3.93
C ALA A 17 1.97 6.32 -3.71
N LEU A 18 1.40 5.22 -4.20
CA LEU A 18 -0.04 5.00 -4.12
C LEU A 18 -0.39 4.30 -2.81
N ASP A 19 -1.06 5.04 -1.92
CA ASP A 19 -1.61 4.49 -0.68
C ASP A 19 -2.77 3.53 -0.99
N ILE A 20 -2.57 2.27 -0.65
CA ILE A 20 -3.60 1.23 -0.72
C ILE A 20 -4.26 1.14 0.66
N LYS A 21 -5.56 1.47 0.71
CA LYS A 21 -6.36 1.46 1.93
C LYS A 21 -7.22 0.21 1.94
N LEU A 22 -7.17 -0.53 3.04
CA LEU A 22 -8.08 -1.63 3.27
C LEU A 22 -9.48 -1.07 3.66
N PRO A 23 -10.59 -1.62 3.14
CA PRO A 23 -11.94 -1.11 3.37
C PRO A 23 -12.28 -0.83 4.84
N SER A 24 -11.93 -1.75 5.74
CA SER A 24 -12.15 -1.60 7.18
C SER A 24 -11.43 -0.38 7.79
N LEU A 25 -10.33 0.07 7.18
CA LEU A 25 -9.52 1.19 7.67
C LEU A 25 -9.91 2.54 7.06
N CYS A 26 -10.67 2.57 5.96
CA CYS A 26 -11.12 3.80 5.31
C CYS A 26 -12.63 4.03 5.39
N GLY A 27 -13.42 3.04 5.79
CA GLY A 27 -14.88 3.14 5.89
C GLY A 27 -15.61 3.11 4.54
N GLU A 28 -14.92 2.74 3.46
CA GLU A 28 -15.48 2.64 2.11
C GLU A 28 -15.43 1.17 1.63
N LYS A 29 -16.60 0.57 1.36
CA LYS A 29 -16.70 -0.83 0.94
C LYS A 29 -16.15 -1.11 -0.46
N ASP A 30 -16.24 -0.13 -1.35
CA ASP A 30 -15.80 -0.27 -2.75
C ASP A 30 -14.41 0.36 -2.97
N ALA A 31 -13.58 0.38 -1.91
CA ALA A 31 -12.27 1.03 -1.94
C ALA A 31 -11.33 0.41 -2.97
N PHE A 32 -11.54 -0.84 -3.40
CA PHE A 32 -10.67 -1.49 -4.39
C PHE A 32 -11.03 -1.15 -5.84
N ASP A 33 -12.31 -0.97 -6.17
CA ASP A 33 -12.77 -0.60 -7.51
C ASP A 33 -12.19 0.74 -8.00
N ILE A 34 -11.81 1.63 -7.06
CA ILE A 34 -11.14 2.88 -7.40
C ILE A 34 -9.77 2.61 -8.06
N TYR A 35 -9.06 1.56 -7.65
CA TYR A 35 -7.71 1.29 -8.12
C TYR A 35 -7.69 0.83 -9.58
N ASP A 36 -8.72 0.13 -10.03
CA ASP A 36 -8.93 -0.22 -11.43
C ASP A 36 -8.99 1.00 -12.34
N ARG A 37 -9.45 2.13 -11.79
CA ARG A 37 -9.58 3.39 -12.53
C ARG A 37 -8.37 4.30 -12.35
N VAL A 38 -7.63 4.16 -11.25
CA VAL A 38 -6.53 5.06 -10.86
C VAL A 38 -5.18 4.56 -11.33
N ILE A 39 -4.88 3.27 -11.18
CA ILE A 39 -3.57 2.71 -11.53
C ILE A 39 -3.23 2.96 -13.01
N PRO A 40 -4.13 2.73 -13.98
CA PRO A 40 -3.83 2.95 -15.39
C PRO A 40 -3.50 4.40 -15.74
N ILE A 41 -3.95 5.38 -14.95
CA ILE A 41 -3.66 6.81 -15.19
C ILE A 41 -2.17 7.11 -15.03
N PHE A 42 -1.47 6.35 -14.20
CA PHE A 42 -0.04 6.53 -13.94
C PHE A 42 0.85 5.60 -14.77
N ALA A 43 0.32 5.00 -15.83
CA ALA A 43 1.10 4.20 -16.77
C ALA A 43 2.34 4.96 -17.28
N GLY A 44 3.50 4.31 -17.26
CA GLY A 44 4.79 4.91 -17.62
C GLY A 44 5.43 5.79 -16.54
N ARG A 45 4.80 5.97 -15.37
CA ARG A 45 5.41 6.62 -14.20
C ARG A 45 6.06 5.59 -13.29
N ARG A 46 6.96 6.05 -12.40
CA ARG A 46 7.52 5.20 -11.34
C ARG A 46 6.52 5.07 -10.22
N LEU A 47 5.63 4.09 -10.34
CA LEU A 47 4.60 3.77 -9.36
C LEU A 47 5.12 2.73 -8.35
N PHE A 48 4.73 2.86 -7.09
CA PHE A 48 4.79 1.79 -6.10
C PHE A 48 3.55 1.84 -5.20
N TYR A 49 3.13 0.68 -4.73
CA TYR A 49 2.02 0.52 -3.81
C TYR A 49 2.52 0.59 -2.37
N LYS A 50 1.73 1.18 -1.48
CA LYS A 50 2.02 1.20 -0.05
C LYS A 50 0.79 0.85 0.75
N ILE A 51 0.85 -0.23 1.52
CA ILE A 51 -0.20 -0.64 2.46
C ILE A 51 0.29 -0.35 3.87
N VAL A 52 -0.48 0.41 4.64
CA VAL A 52 -0.18 0.67 6.06
C VAL A 52 -0.97 -0.30 6.93
N LEU A 53 -0.28 -1.07 7.77
CA LEU A 53 -0.88 -2.11 8.60
C LEU A 53 -0.63 -1.89 10.10
N ILE A 54 -1.63 -2.22 10.91
CA ILE A 54 -1.58 -2.24 12.37
C ILE A 54 -2.19 -3.56 12.83
N GLU A 55 -1.81 -4.07 14.00
CA GLU A 55 -2.37 -5.29 14.58
C GLU A 55 -3.91 -5.26 14.58
N GLY A 56 -4.54 -6.40 14.29
CA GLY A 56 -5.99 -6.52 14.23
C GLY A 56 -6.66 -6.03 12.94
N PHE A 57 -5.90 -5.64 11.91
CA PHE A 57 -6.46 -5.40 10.56
C PHE A 57 -7.08 -6.68 9.98
N ASP A 58 -7.98 -6.53 9.01
CA ASP A 58 -8.59 -7.67 8.32
C ASP A 58 -7.63 -8.27 7.28
N GLU A 59 -7.16 -9.48 7.54
CA GLU A 59 -6.26 -10.19 6.63
C GLU A 59 -6.92 -10.60 5.32
N THR A 60 -8.23 -10.77 5.30
CA THR A 60 -8.95 -11.11 4.06
C THR A 60 -8.95 -9.92 3.09
N GLU A 61 -9.07 -8.71 3.61
CA GLU A 61 -8.92 -7.47 2.84
C GLU A 61 -7.50 -7.30 2.31
N PHE A 62 -6.49 -7.70 3.08
CA PHE A 62 -5.10 -7.71 2.59
C PHE A 62 -4.89 -8.71 1.47
N ASP A 63 -5.45 -9.92 1.60
CA ASP A 63 -5.38 -10.94 0.54
C ASP A 63 -6.09 -10.46 -0.74
N GLU A 64 -7.22 -9.78 -0.60
CA GLU A 64 -7.94 -9.16 -1.71
C GLU A 64 -7.12 -8.03 -2.36
N ALA A 65 -6.55 -7.13 -1.56
CA ALA A 65 -5.67 -6.08 -2.06
C ALA A 65 -4.51 -6.66 -2.88
N LEU A 66 -3.84 -7.72 -2.39
CA LEU A 66 -2.77 -8.39 -3.14
C LEU A 66 -3.25 -8.92 -4.50
N ARG A 67 -4.45 -9.52 -4.57
CA ARG A 67 -5.02 -10.01 -5.83
C ARG A 67 -5.29 -8.87 -6.81
N VAL A 68 -5.89 -7.77 -6.34
CA VAL A 68 -6.18 -6.58 -7.15
C VAL A 68 -4.87 -6.00 -7.69
N LEU A 69 -3.88 -5.76 -6.83
CA LEU A 69 -2.60 -5.16 -7.23
C LEU A 69 -1.82 -6.03 -8.22
N ALA A 70 -1.74 -7.34 -7.98
CA ALA A 70 -1.05 -8.28 -8.87
C ALA A 70 -1.75 -8.42 -10.23
N ALA A 71 -3.08 -8.26 -10.29
CA ALA A 71 -3.83 -8.27 -11.54
C ALA A 71 -3.53 -7.06 -12.43
N HIS A 72 -3.13 -5.92 -11.83
CA HIS A 72 -2.65 -4.75 -12.57
C HIS A 72 -1.24 -4.95 -13.10
N ASP A 73 -0.28 -5.20 -12.21
CA ASP A 73 1.11 -5.45 -12.55
C ASP A 73 1.87 -5.97 -11.31
N ASP A 74 2.27 -7.25 -11.34
CA ASP A 74 3.01 -7.91 -10.27
C ASP A 74 4.47 -7.43 -10.14
N THR A 75 4.97 -6.63 -11.09
CA THR A 75 6.32 -6.06 -11.08
C THR A 75 6.40 -4.71 -10.36
N ILE A 76 5.25 -4.05 -10.12
CA ILE A 76 5.20 -2.80 -9.36
C ILE A 76 5.57 -3.07 -7.89
N PRO A 77 6.52 -2.34 -7.29
CA PRO A 77 6.91 -2.59 -5.91
C PRO A 77 5.77 -2.40 -4.93
N LEU A 78 5.64 -3.31 -3.98
CA LEU A 78 4.74 -3.21 -2.83
C LEU A 78 5.53 -2.95 -1.55
N VAL A 79 5.24 -1.83 -0.90
CA VAL A 79 5.75 -1.49 0.43
C VAL A 79 4.69 -1.83 1.49
N ILE A 80 4.97 -2.83 2.31
CA ILE A 80 4.25 -3.10 3.54
C ILE A 80 4.84 -2.19 4.63
N GLN A 81 4.04 -1.24 5.09
CA GLN A 81 4.47 -0.25 6.08
C GLN A 81 3.76 -0.48 7.41
N PRO A 82 4.41 -1.03 8.45
CA PRO A 82 3.83 -1.06 9.78
C PRO A 82 3.53 0.35 10.27
N ALA A 83 2.34 0.56 10.83
CA ALA A 83 2.01 1.77 11.55
C ALA A 83 2.97 1.94 12.72
N THR A 84 3.45 3.16 12.95
CA THR A 84 4.30 3.49 14.09
C THR A 84 3.45 4.11 15.18
N ILE A 85 3.44 3.50 16.37
CA ILE A 85 2.63 3.93 17.51
C ILE A 85 3.30 5.10 18.22
N GLU A 86 4.51 4.87 18.73
CA GLU A 86 5.28 5.86 19.49
C GLU A 86 6.79 5.62 19.29
N GLY A 87 7.53 6.66 18.90
CA GLY A 87 8.96 6.53 18.60
C GLY A 87 9.24 5.41 17.58
N PRO A 88 10.16 4.46 17.84
CA PRO A 88 10.43 3.33 16.96
C PRO A 88 9.44 2.16 17.14
N MET A 89 8.44 2.27 18.02
CA MET A 89 7.51 1.18 18.33
C MET A 89 6.53 0.94 17.19
N LEU A 90 6.56 -0.27 16.64
CA LEU A 90 5.64 -0.70 15.58
C LEU A 90 4.32 -1.18 16.18
N GLY A 91 3.23 -0.90 15.47
CA GLY A 91 1.88 -1.30 15.84
C GLY A 91 1.50 -2.71 15.42
N ILE A 92 2.46 -3.51 14.96
CA ILE A 92 2.27 -4.88 14.49
C ILE A 92 3.53 -5.68 14.82
N SER A 93 3.36 -6.95 15.19
CA SER A 93 4.49 -7.79 15.60
C SER A 93 5.44 -8.13 14.44
N GLN A 94 6.73 -8.36 14.75
CA GLN A 94 7.73 -8.74 13.74
C GLN A 94 7.40 -10.08 13.07
N GLY A 95 6.94 -11.07 13.86
CA GLY A 95 6.52 -12.37 13.32
C GLY A 95 5.39 -12.20 12.31
N LYS A 96 4.38 -11.38 12.64
CA LYS A 96 3.28 -11.09 11.71
C LYS A 96 3.76 -10.37 10.45
N LEU A 97 4.68 -9.41 10.56
CA LEU A 97 5.27 -8.77 9.38
C LEU A 97 6.02 -9.75 8.47
N PHE A 98 6.73 -10.72 9.05
CA PHE A 98 7.41 -11.76 8.28
C PHE A 98 6.42 -12.65 7.53
N ASP A 99 5.33 -13.05 8.19
CA ASP A 99 4.26 -13.83 7.56
C ASP A 99 3.59 -13.07 6.41
N LEU A 100 3.33 -11.77 6.61
CA LEU A 100 2.73 -10.91 5.60
C LEU A 100 3.65 -10.66 4.42
N TYR A 101 4.96 -10.47 4.66
CA TYR A 101 5.97 -10.42 3.61
C TYR A 101 5.97 -11.72 2.79
N GLY A 102 6.00 -12.88 3.47
CA GLY A 102 5.97 -14.18 2.81
C GLY A 102 4.69 -14.39 2.01
N LYS A 103 3.55 -13.92 2.50
CA LYS A 103 2.26 -13.96 1.80
C LYS A 103 2.26 -13.07 0.56
N ALA A 104 2.64 -11.80 0.70
CA ALA A 104 2.68 -10.83 -0.40
C ALA A 104 3.66 -11.24 -1.50
N SER A 105 4.79 -11.85 -1.14
CA SER A 105 5.81 -12.32 -2.09
C SER A 105 5.32 -13.45 -3.01
N ARG A 106 4.14 -14.05 -2.73
CA ARG A 106 3.50 -15.01 -3.64
C ARG A 106 2.70 -14.33 -4.76
N PHE A 107 2.40 -13.03 -4.61
CA PHE A 107 1.60 -12.25 -5.54
C PHE A 107 2.43 -11.17 -6.25
N MET A 108 3.38 -10.56 -5.57
CA MET A 108 4.18 -9.44 -6.06
C MET A 108 5.67 -9.83 -6.11
N LYS A 109 6.39 -9.37 -7.14
CA LYS A 109 7.81 -9.70 -7.35
C LYS A 109 8.78 -8.87 -6.50
N ASP A 110 8.41 -7.65 -6.14
CA ASP A 110 9.20 -6.76 -5.27
C ASP A 110 8.34 -6.34 -4.07
N VAL A 111 8.56 -7.01 -2.94
CA VAL A 111 7.92 -6.70 -1.67
C VAL A 111 8.96 -6.14 -0.71
N ARG A 112 8.62 -5.06 -0.02
CA ARG A 112 9.48 -4.41 0.96
C ARG A 112 8.73 -4.19 2.25
N VAL A 113 9.39 -4.39 3.39
CA VAL A 113 8.85 -4.01 4.70
C VAL A 113 9.65 -2.83 5.21
N LEU A 114 9.01 -1.67 5.33
CA LEU A 114 9.66 -0.41 5.72
C LEU A 114 8.81 0.32 6.76
N PRO A 115 9.35 0.75 7.91
CA PRO A 115 8.58 1.54 8.87
C PRO A 115 8.29 2.95 8.34
N GLN A 116 7.45 3.71 9.05
CA GLN A 116 7.32 5.15 8.81
C GLN A 116 8.63 5.87 9.18
N ILE A 117 9.53 6.03 8.19
CA ILE A 117 10.89 6.53 8.41
C ILE A 117 10.91 7.87 9.16
N HIS A 118 10.01 8.81 8.83
CA HIS A 118 9.92 10.09 9.52
C HIS A 118 9.67 9.91 11.02
N ARG A 119 8.70 9.08 11.42
CA ARG A 119 8.45 8.78 12.84
C ARG A 119 9.60 8.03 13.49
N PHE A 120 10.21 7.10 12.75
CA PHE A 120 11.35 6.32 13.23
C PHE A 120 12.57 7.20 13.56
N ILE A 121 12.80 8.28 12.79
CA ILE A 121 13.89 9.24 13.02
C ILE A 121 13.47 10.46 13.85
N GLY A 122 12.24 10.49 14.39
CA GLY A 122 11.76 11.55 15.28
C GLY A 122 11.21 12.81 14.59
N LEU A 123 10.84 12.73 13.31
CA LEU A 123 10.11 13.77 12.59
C LEU A 123 8.60 13.49 12.65
N GLN A 124 7.81 14.54 12.93
CA GLN A 124 6.34 14.49 12.95
C GLN A 124 5.74 14.95 11.63
#